data_AF-A0A7C7Z202-F1
#
_entry.id   AF-A0A7C7Z202-F1
#
_cell.length_a   1.000
_cell.length_b   1.000
_cell.length_c   1.000
_cell.angle_alpha   90.00
_cell.angle_beta   90.00
_cell.angle_gamma   90.00
#
_symmetry.space_group_name_H-M   'P 1'
#
loop_
_entity.id
_entity.type
_entity.pdbx_description
1 polymer ?
#
loop_
_entity_poly.entity_id
_entity_poly.type
_entity_poly.pdbx_seq_one_letter_code
_entity_poly.pdbx_strand_id
1 'polypeptide(L)'
;MTKAKPLILAIVGVLLLSFVVYNVEVGLYYFQYPDQLVHYKMEIIEMISGNCDRAVINADLADHQSNQCLSPLGTYYAIDVIIAAIGFVFSISAPISALKQSGKLKISRGWSKNMARLRLVLGISLVTIAVSDAIGLLTTEGQPLDWALVLGVPMNAVLVEAALLILGIMVIKKAVRHLKSKPNSEFAEPWQMAGASNFRGSLEKKGKSPDKGGVMTVGDLRSALSLDQYEDIFQLGTSSGDDISVGRTCHYCNGQGCTQCDFKGEFM
;
A
#
# COMPACT_ATOMS: atom_id res chain seq x y z
N MET A 1 5.14 -9.38 14.16
CA MET A 1 3.73 -9.52 13.70
C MET A 1 3.38 -8.78 12.40
N THR A 2 4.28 -7.98 11.79
CA THR A 2 3.94 -7.12 10.62
C THR A 2 3.79 -7.86 9.29
N LYS A 3 4.42 -9.03 9.12
CA LYS A 3 4.36 -9.85 7.89
C LYS A 3 3.20 -10.85 7.83
N ALA A 4 2.53 -11.14 8.95
CA ALA A 4 1.44 -12.11 9.00
C ALA A 4 0.13 -11.57 8.37
N LYS A 5 -0.13 -10.27 8.53
CA LYS A 5 -1.33 -9.61 8.01
C LYS A 5 -1.54 -9.78 6.49
N PRO A 6 -0.56 -9.52 5.61
CA PRO A 6 -0.76 -9.74 4.17
C PRO A 6 -0.98 -11.21 3.85
N LEU A 7 -0.30 -12.13 4.54
CA LEU A 7 -0.44 -13.57 4.29
C LEU A 7 -1.84 -14.07 4.66
N ILE A 8 -2.38 -13.65 5.81
CA ILE A 8 -3.75 -13.97 6.23
C ILE A 8 -4.76 -13.44 5.20
N LEU A 9 -4.58 -12.20 4.74
CA LEU A 9 -5.47 -11.60 3.74
C LEU A 9 -5.47 -12.39 2.42
N ALA A 10 -4.30 -12.89 1.99
CA ALA A 10 -4.18 -13.72 0.80
C ALA A 10 -4.95 -15.04 0.95
N ILE A 11 -4.77 -15.73 2.08
CA ILE A 11 -5.43 -17.01 2.36
C ILE A 11 -6.95 -16.81 2.39
N VAL A 12 -7.43 -15.79 3.10
CA VAL A 12 -8.86 -15.45 3.13
C VAL A 12 -9.39 -15.14 1.73
N GLY A 13 -8.63 -14.40 0.92
CA GLY A 13 -9.01 -14.09 -0.46
C GLY A 13 -9.18 -15.34 -1.33
N VAL A 14 -8.21 -16.27 -1.26
CA VAL A 14 -8.24 -17.53 -2.02
C VAL A 14 -9.37 -18.42 -1.55
N LEU A 15 -9.61 -18.50 -0.23
CA LEU A 15 -10.72 -19.27 0.33
C LEU A 15 -12.07 -18.73 -0.12
N LEU A 16 -12.28 -17.41 -0.14
CA LEU A 16 -13.51 -16.80 -0.62
C LEU A 16 -13.76 -17.08 -2.10
N LEU A 17 -12.74 -16.95 -2.94
CA LEU A 17 -12.84 -17.29 -4.36
C LEU A 17 -13.18 -18.77 -4.57
N SER A 18 -12.46 -19.65 -3.88
CA SER A 18 -12.67 -21.10 -3.97
C SER A 18 -14.07 -21.48 -3.49
N PHE A 19 -14.55 -20.84 -2.43
CA PHE A 19 -15.89 -21.05 -1.89
C PHE A 19 -16.98 -20.67 -2.92
N VAL A 20 -16.88 -19.49 -3.55
CA VAL A 20 -17.86 -19.06 -4.56
C VAL A 20 -17.86 -20.00 -5.76
N VAL A 21 -16.68 -20.31 -6.31
CA VAL A 21 -16.56 -21.21 -7.46
C VAL A 21 -17.10 -22.59 -7.13
N TYR A 22 -16.77 -23.13 -5.95
CA TYR A 22 -17.28 -24.43 -5.52
C TYR A 22 -18.81 -24.43 -5.38
N ASN A 23 -19.38 -23.38 -4.78
CA ASN A 23 -20.83 -23.28 -4.61
C ASN A 23 -21.58 -23.21 -5.94
N VAL A 24 -21.05 -22.49 -6.94
CA VAL A 24 -21.70 -22.32 -8.24
C VAL A 24 -21.52 -23.54 -9.15
N GLU A 25 -20.32 -24.12 -9.18
CA GLU A 25 -19.98 -25.19 -10.14
C GLU A 25 -20.26 -26.60 -9.60
N VAL A 26 -20.05 -26.83 -8.31
CA VAL A 26 -20.23 -28.15 -7.68
C VAL A 26 -21.51 -28.22 -6.87
N GLY A 27 -21.90 -27.11 -6.24
CA GLY A 27 -23.05 -27.06 -5.34
C GLY A 27 -22.68 -27.39 -3.90
N LEU A 28 -23.12 -26.55 -2.97
CA LEU A 28 -22.97 -26.79 -1.52
C LEU A 28 -24.04 -27.72 -0.95
N TYR A 29 -25.16 -27.91 -1.65
CA TYR A 29 -26.26 -28.77 -1.23
C TYR A 29 -26.44 -29.94 -2.18
N TYR A 30 -26.89 -31.07 -1.65
CA TYR A 30 -27.26 -32.22 -2.45
C TYR A 30 -28.56 -32.82 -1.92
N PHE A 31 -29.39 -33.30 -2.83
CA PHE A 31 -30.61 -34.00 -2.51
C PHE A 31 -30.66 -35.31 -3.28
N GLN A 32 -30.96 -36.39 -2.56
CA GLN A 32 -31.06 -37.73 -3.12
C GLN A 32 -32.50 -37.98 -3.55
N TYR A 33 -32.75 -37.94 -4.85
CA TYR A 33 -33.95 -38.53 -5.44
C TYR A 33 -33.79 -40.06 -5.53
N PRO A 34 -34.89 -40.82 -5.71
CA PRO A 34 -34.85 -42.28 -5.78
C PRO A 34 -33.84 -42.82 -6.80
N ASP A 35 -33.69 -42.13 -7.94
CA ASP A 35 -32.88 -42.60 -9.07
C ASP A 35 -31.63 -41.74 -9.34
N GLN A 36 -31.45 -40.61 -8.64
CA GLN A 36 -30.35 -39.67 -8.90
C GLN A 36 -30.00 -38.80 -7.70
N LEU A 37 -28.70 -38.50 -7.54
CA LEU A 37 -28.21 -37.49 -6.60
C LEU A 37 -28.03 -36.18 -7.35
N VAL A 38 -28.80 -35.15 -6.97
CA VAL A 38 -28.78 -33.84 -7.63
C VAL A 38 -28.12 -32.83 -6.71
N HIS A 39 -27.16 -32.10 -7.26
CA HIS A 39 -26.46 -31.02 -6.57
C HIS A 39 -27.14 -29.68 -6.86
N TYR A 40 -27.24 -28.86 -5.82
CA TYR A 40 -27.80 -27.51 -5.90
C TYR A 40 -26.81 -26.50 -5.33
N LYS A 41 -26.82 -25.32 -5.94
CA LYS A 41 -26.14 -24.15 -5.39
C LYS A 41 -26.96 -23.61 -4.23
N MET A 42 -26.30 -23.26 -3.13
CA MET A 42 -26.93 -22.57 -2.00
C MET A 42 -26.87 -21.06 -2.22
N GLU A 43 -27.98 -20.36 -2.00
CA GLU A 43 -27.95 -18.90 -1.94
C GLU A 43 -27.20 -18.44 -0.69
N ILE A 44 -26.05 -17.78 -0.91
CA ILE A 44 -25.09 -17.44 0.16
C ILE A 44 -25.76 -16.57 1.23
N ILE A 45 -26.69 -15.71 0.83
CA ILE A 45 -27.34 -14.76 1.72
C ILE A 45 -28.34 -15.47 2.62
N GLU A 46 -29.15 -16.36 2.05
CA GLU A 46 -30.12 -17.13 2.83
C GLU A 46 -29.44 -18.15 3.76
N MET A 47 -28.24 -18.60 3.38
CA MET A 47 -27.37 -19.36 4.27
C MET A 47 -26.86 -18.51 5.45
N ILE A 48 -26.52 -17.24 5.22
CA ILE A 48 -26.02 -16.32 6.28
C ILE A 48 -27.17 -15.81 7.16
N SER A 49 -28.35 -15.57 6.61
CA SER A 49 -29.54 -15.13 7.35
C SER A 49 -30.04 -16.22 8.32
N GLY A 50 -29.72 -17.48 8.05
CA GLY A 50 -30.17 -18.62 8.85
C GLY A 50 -31.62 -19.02 8.57
N ASN A 51 -32.22 -18.49 7.50
CA ASN A 51 -33.60 -18.81 7.10
C ASN A 51 -33.72 -20.20 6.45
N CYS A 52 -32.60 -20.78 6.00
CA CYS A 52 -32.58 -22.07 5.31
C CYS A 52 -32.47 -23.24 6.29
N ASP A 53 -33.61 -23.83 6.67
CA ASP A 53 -33.64 -25.10 7.38
C ASP A 53 -33.66 -26.30 6.41
N ARG A 54 -32.87 -27.33 6.74
CA ARG A 54 -32.74 -28.53 5.90
C ARG A 54 -34.03 -29.33 5.81
N ALA A 55 -34.84 -29.34 6.88
CA ALA A 55 -36.09 -30.11 6.89
C ALA A 55 -37.10 -29.51 5.90
N VAL A 56 -37.23 -28.17 5.89
CA VAL A 56 -38.10 -27.45 4.95
C VAL A 56 -37.61 -27.64 3.51
N ILE A 57 -36.30 -27.47 3.28
CA ILE A 57 -35.71 -27.66 1.95
C ILE A 57 -36.00 -29.07 1.41
N ASN A 58 -35.79 -30.10 2.22
CA ASN A 58 -36.03 -31.48 1.80
C ASN A 58 -37.51 -31.79 1.57
N ALA A 59 -38.41 -31.16 2.33
CA ALA A 59 -39.85 -31.30 2.13
C ALA A 59 -40.28 -30.68 0.79
N ASP A 60 -39.79 -29.46 0.48
CA ASP A 60 -40.09 -28.77 -0.78
C ASP A 60 -39.51 -29.52 -1.99
N LEU A 61 -38.27 -30.02 -1.88
CA LEU A 61 -37.63 -30.84 -2.92
C LEU A 61 -38.36 -32.17 -3.14
N ALA A 62 -38.87 -32.81 -2.08
CA ALA A 62 -39.66 -34.03 -2.20
C ALA A 62 -40.97 -33.78 -2.95
N ASP A 63 -41.58 -32.61 -2.76
CA ASP A 63 -42.79 -32.18 -3.48
C ASP A 63 -42.48 -31.54 -4.86
N HIS A 64 -41.23 -31.62 -5.32
CA HIS A 64 -40.76 -31.04 -6.59
C HIS A 64 -40.99 -29.52 -6.69
N GLN A 65 -41.08 -28.83 -5.56
CA GLN A 65 -41.22 -27.39 -5.49
C GLN A 65 -39.85 -26.70 -5.51
N SER A 66 -39.79 -25.51 -6.10
CA SER A 66 -38.60 -24.66 -6.04
C SER A 66 -38.49 -24.01 -4.66
N ASN A 67 -37.32 -24.10 -4.04
CA ASN A 67 -37.04 -23.43 -2.77
C ASN A 67 -36.16 -22.19 -3.00
N GLN A 68 -36.45 -21.09 -2.30
CA GLN A 68 -35.73 -19.81 -2.38
C GLN A 68 -34.26 -19.91 -1.92
N CYS A 69 -33.93 -20.90 -1.09
CA CYS A 69 -32.58 -21.17 -0.62
C CYS A 69 -31.66 -21.81 -1.67
N LEU A 70 -32.24 -22.33 -2.76
CA LEU A 70 -31.54 -23.16 -3.73
C LEU A 70 -31.67 -22.59 -5.13
N SER A 71 -30.57 -22.67 -5.85
CA SER A 71 -30.50 -22.29 -7.26
C SER A 71 -29.85 -23.38 -8.10
N PRO A 72 -30.16 -23.42 -9.41
CA PRO A 72 -29.49 -24.33 -10.31
C PRO A 72 -28.00 -23.98 -10.44
N LEU A 73 -27.18 -25.01 -10.67
CA LEU A 73 -25.74 -24.87 -10.87
C LEU A 73 -25.43 -23.98 -12.09
N GLY A 74 -24.27 -23.32 -12.05
CA GLY A 74 -23.81 -22.43 -13.12
C GLY A 74 -24.49 -21.06 -13.16
N THR A 75 -25.41 -20.76 -12.23
CA THR A 75 -26.00 -19.42 -12.10
C THR A 75 -25.15 -18.53 -11.20
N TYR A 76 -24.79 -17.35 -11.70
CA TYR A 76 -24.04 -16.34 -10.94
C TYR A 76 -24.98 -15.20 -10.57
N TYR A 77 -25.25 -15.03 -9.27
CA TYR A 77 -25.97 -13.85 -8.76
C TYR A 77 -25.00 -12.73 -8.42
N ALA A 78 -25.53 -11.52 -8.27
CA ALA A 78 -24.73 -10.34 -7.95
C ALA A 78 -23.86 -10.53 -6.71
N ILE A 79 -24.39 -11.21 -5.68
CA ILE A 79 -23.65 -11.49 -4.46
C ILE A 79 -22.44 -12.41 -4.68
N ASP A 80 -22.56 -13.44 -5.52
CA ASP A 80 -21.46 -14.34 -5.85
C ASP A 80 -20.32 -13.56 -6.50
N VAL A 81 -20.67 -12.68 -7.44
CA VAL A 81 -19.71 -11.82 -8.15
C VAL A 81 -19.03 -10.84 -7.18
N ILE A 82 -19.79 -10.25 -6.26
CA ILE A 82 -19.25 -9.32 -5.24
C ILE A 82 -18.26 -10.06 -4.33
N ILE A 83 -18.62 -11.24 -3.81
CA ILE A 83 -17.76 -12.02 -2.93
C ILE A 83 -16.51 -12.49 -3.67
N ALA A 84 -16.65 -12.98 -4.91
CA ALA A 84 -15.53 -13.36 -5.76
C ALA A 84 -14.59 -12.17 -6.05
N ALA A 85 -15.14 -10.99 -6.32
CA ALA A 85 -14.36 -9.77 -6.55
C ALA A 85 -13.58 -9.35 -5.29
N ILE A 86 -14.20 -9.42 -4.11
CA ILE A 86 -13.52 -9.16 -2.82
C ILE A 86 -12.39 -10.18 -2.61
N GLY A 87 -12.68 -11.48 -2.83
CA GLY A 87 -11.70 -12.55 -2.74
C GLY A 87 -10.50 -12.35 -3.67
N PHE A 88 -10.76 -11.92 -4.91
CA PHE A 88 -9.73 -11.60 -5.89
C PHE A 88 -8.86 -10.41 -5.47
N VAL A 89 -9.47 -9.32 -5.01
CA VAL A 89 -8.74 -8.14 -4.52
C VAL A 89 -7.86 -8.49 -3.32
N PHE A 90 -8.35 -9.30 -2.39
CA PHE A 90 -7.56 -9.75 -1.24
C PHE A 90 -6.40 -10.67 -1.64
N SER A 91 -6.64 -11.58 -2.58
CA SER A 91 -5.61 -12.49 -3.13
C SER A 91 -4.46 -11.73 -3.79
N ILE A 92 -4.74 -10.63 -4.51
CA ILE A 92 -3.72 -9.84 -5.22
C ILE A 92 -3.09 -8.77 -4.33
N SER A 93 -3.85 -8.13 -3.46
CA SER A 93 -3.34 -7.04 -2.63
C SER A 93 -2.34 -7.52 -1.57
N ALA A 94 -2.48 -8.75 -1.09
CA ALA A 94 -1.59 -9.40 -0.15
C ALA A 94 -0.12 -9.51 -0.65
N PRO A 95 0.18 -10.18 -1.78
CA PRO A 95 1.54 -10.29 -2.28
C PRO A 95 2.12 -8.93 -2.68
N ILE A 96 1.31 -8.04 -3.26
CA ILE A 96 1.75 -6.68 -3.61
C ILE A 96 2.16 -5.90 -2.36
N SER A 97 1.38 -5.99 -1.28
CA SER A 97 1.67 -5.33 -0.01
C SER A 97 2.94 -5.90 0.65
N ALA A 98 3.09 -7.22 0.66
CA ALA A 98 4.29 -7.88 1.19
C ALA A 98 5.55 -7.49 0.40
N LEU A 99 5.46 -7.48 -0.94
CA LEU A 99 6.55 -7.06 -1.82
C LEU A 99 6.91 -5.58 -1.63
N LYS A 100 5.92 -4.70 -1.43
CA LYS A 100 6.14 -3.29 -1.12
C LYS A 100 6.82 -3.10 0.25
N GLN A 101 6.39 -3.83 1.28
CA GLN A 101 7.01 -3.78 2.61
C GLN A 101 8.47 -4.26 2.60
N SER A 102 8.79 -5.24 1.75
CA SER A 102 10.17 -5.74 1.59
C SER A 102 11.10 -4.81 0.82
N GLY A 103 10.61 -3.67 0.29
CA GLY A 103 11.38 -2.74 -0.54
C GLY A 103 11.71 -3.27 -1.93
N LYS A 104 11.35 -4.52 -2.26
CA LYS A 104 11.64 -5.18 -3.55
C LYS A 104 10.73 -4.72 -4.69
N LEU A 105 9.58 -4.13 -4.38
CA LEU A 105 8.64 -3.63 -5.39
C LEU A 105 8.58 -2.10 -5.36
N LYS A 106 9.33 -1.48 -6.26
CA LYS A 106 9.16 -0.06 -6.60
C LYS A 106 8.07 0.04 -7.66
N ILE A 107 6.88 0.48 -7.25
CA ILE A 107 5.80 0.76 -8.19
C ILE A 107 6.24 1.92 -9.09
N SER A 108 6.23 1.71 -10.41
CA SER A 108 6.54 2.75 -11.38
C SER A 108 5.67 3.99 -11.16
N ARG A 109 6.24 5.17 -11.37
CA ARG A 109 5.53 6.44 -11.28
C ARG A 109 4.35 6.52 -12.25
N GLY A 110 4.48 5.88 -13.42
CA GLY A 110 3.37 5.76 -14.38
C GLY A 110 2.23 4.93 -13.80
N TRP A 111 2.56 3.78 -13.19
CA TRP A 111 1.57 2.90 -12.57
C TRP A 111 0.86 3.56 -11.39
N SER A 112 1.57 4.30 -10.53
CA SER A 112 0.95 4.99 -9.39
C SER A 112 -0.01 6.11 -9.85
N LYS A 113 0.35 6.88 -10.89
CA LYS A 113 -0.52 7.88 -11.51
C LYS A 113 -1.73 7.24 -12.18
N ASN A 114 -1.54 6.18 -12.95
CA ASN A 114 -2.63 5.46 -13.62
C ASN A 114 -3.59 4.85 -12.59
N MET A 115 -3.08 4.28 -11.51
CA MET A 115 -3.89 3.78 -10.40
C MET A 115 -4.66 4.91 -9.69
N ALA A 116 -4.08 6.10 -9.56
CA ALA A 116 -4.80 7.27 -9.03
C ALA A 116 -5.91 7.75 -9.98
N ARG A 117 -5.67 7.73 -11.30
CA ARG A 117 -6.70 8.02 -12.33
C ARG A 117 -7.82 6.98 -12.32
N LEU A 118 -7.49 5.70 -12.22
CA LEU A 118 -8.48 4.62 -12.13
C LEU A 118 -9.37 4.81 -10.88
N ARG A 119 -8.77 5.13 -9.73
CA ARG A 119 -9.53 5.47 -8.52
C ARG A 119 -10.41 6.69 -8.71
N LEU A 120 -9.95 7.71 -9.43
CA LEU A 120 -10.76 8.89 -9.74
C LEU A 120 -12.00 8.49 -10.56
N VAL A 121 -11.80 7.73 -11.64
CA VAL A 121 -12.90 7.25 -12.51
C VAL A 121 -13.89 6.41 -11.71
N LEU A 122 -13.40 5.46 -10.90
CA LEU A 122 -14.24 4.63 -10.03
C LEU A 122 -15.00 5.48 -9.00
N GLY A 123 -14.34 6.45 -8.38
CA GLY A 123 -14.99 7.34 -7.43
C GLY A 123 -16.09 8.18 -8.08
N ILE A 124 -15.87 8.70 -9.29
CA ILE A 124 -16.87 9.44 -10.06
C ILE A 124 -18.04 8.51 -10.42
N SER A 125 -17.76 7.30 -10.91
CA SER A 125 -18.82 6.36 -11.30
C SER A 125 -19.71 5.99 -10.11
N LEU A 126 -19.14 5.80 -8.91
CA LEU A 126 -19.93 5.53 -7.71
C LEU A 126 -20.86 6.69 -7.35
N VAL A 127 -20.36 7.93 -7.42
CA VAL A 127 -21.19 9.12 -7.15
C VAL A 127 -22.28 9.27 -8.20
N THR A 128 -21.98 9.04 -9.48
CA THR A 128 -23.01 9.11 -10.53
C THR A 128 -24.07 8.04 -10.36
N ILE A 129 -23.69 6.81 -9.99
CA ILE A 129 -24.63 5.72 -9.71
C ILE A 129 -25.52 6.08 -8.53
N ALA A 130 -24.94 6.54 -7.42
CA ALA A 130 -25.71 6.92 -6.23
C ALA A 130 -26.71 8.06 -6.51
N VAL A 131 -26.30 9.06 -7.30
CA VAL A 131 -27.18 10.17 -7.67
C VAL A 131 -28.25 9.72 -8.67
N SER A 132 -27.90 8.90 -9.67
CA SER A 132 -28.89 8.37 -10.62
C SER A 132 -29.92 7.48 -9.95
N ASP A 133 -29.51 6.73 -8.93
CA ASP A 133 -30.39 5.86 -8.15
C ASP A 133 -31.36 6.69 -7.29
N ALA A 134 -30.84 7.68 -6.56
CA ALA A 134 -31.64 8.57 -5.73
C ALA A 134 -32.69 9.39 -6.52
N ILE A 135 -32.42 9.65 -7.81
CA ILE A 135 -33.34 10.34 -8.73
C ILE A 135 -34.32 9.34 -9.38
N GLY A 136 -34.13 8.04 -9.18
CA GLY A 136 -34.95 6.98 -9.78
C GLY A 136 -34.68 6.77 -11.28
N LEU A 137 -33.55 7.24 -11.81
CA LEU A 137 -33.19 7.08 -13.22
C LEU A 137 -32.84 5.63 -13.57
N LEU A 138 -32.45 4.84 -12.57
CA LEU A 138 -32.04 3.44 -12.73
C LEU A 138 -33.23 2.48 -12.83
N THR A 139 -34.44 2.91 -12.53
CA THR A 139 -35.65 2.08 -12.60
C THR A 139 -36.64 2.67 -13.61
N THR A 140 -37.46 1.80 -14.21
CA THR A 140 -38.51 2.21 -15.15
C THR A 140 -39.65 2.94 -14.46
N GLU A 141 -39.76 2.81 -13.13
CA GLU A 141 -40.85 3.35 -12.31
C GLU A 141 -40.50 4.68 -11.63
N GLY A 142 -39.26 5.17 -11.80
CA GLY A 142 -38.81 6.42 -11.17
C GLY A 142 -38.62 6.31 -9.66
N GLN A 143 -38.54 5.10 -9.12
CA GLN A 143 -38.26 4.82 -7.71
C GLN A 143 -36.78 4.44 -7.51
N PRO A 144 -36.21 4.66 -6.32
CA PRO A 144 -34.87 4.16 -6.00
C PRO A 144 -34.82 2.63 -6.11
N LEU A 145 -33.67 2.09 -6.49
CA LEU A 145 -33.49 0.65 -6.70
C LEU A 145 -33.72 -0.11 -5.40
N ASP A 146 -34.44 -1.24 -5.50
CA ASP A 146 -34.55 -2.14 -4.37
C ASP A 146 -33.23 -2.90 -4.17
N TRP A 147 -32.39 -2.35 -3.30
CA TRP A 147 -31.12 -2.94 -2.91
C TRP A 147 -31.29 -4.29 -2.21
N ALA A 148 -32.47 -4.61 -1.68
CA ALA A 148 -32.76 -5.95 -1.17
C ALA A 148 -32.78 -6.98 -2.28
N LEU A 149 -33.25 -6.65 -3.48
CA LEU A 149 -33.21 -7.57 -4.62
C LEU A 149 -31.77 -7.77 -5.15
N VAL A 150 -30.94 -6.73 -5.08
CA VAL A 150 -29.57 -6.75 -5.63
C VAL A 150 -28.58 -7.40 -4.67
N LEU A 151 -28.64 -7.04 -3.39
CA LEU A 151 -27.73 -7.51 -2.37
C LEU A 151 -28.32 -8.67 -1.55
N GLY A 152 -29.57 -9.05 -1.80
CA GLY A 152 -30.36 -10.09 -1.11
C GLY A 152 -30.58 -9.87 0.40
N VAL A 153 -30.11 -8.75 0.94
CA VAL A 153 -30.28 -8.38 2.35
C VAL A 153 -31.26 -7.22 2.43
N PRO A 154 -32.27 -7.25 3.32
CA PRO A 154 -33.16 -6.12 3.51
C PRO A 154 -32.34 -4.91 4.01
N MET A 155 -32.08 -3.97 3.11
CA MET A 155 -31.35 -2.74 3.39
C MET A 155 -32.19 -1.54 3.00
N ASN A 156 -32.16 -0.50 3.82
CA ASN A 156 -32.80 0.77 3.46
C ASN A 156 -32.04 1.41 2.29
N ALA A 157 -32.73 1.67 1.18
CA ALA A 157 -32.13 2.25 -0.03
C ALA A 157 -31.36 3.55 0.26
N VAL A 158 -31.90 4.43 1.09
CA VAL A 158 -31.28 5.71 1.47
C VAL A 158 -29.91 5.49 2.15
N LEU A 159 -29.78 4.42 2.95
CA LEU A 159 -28.52 4.10 3.62
C LEU A 159 -27.45 3.65 2.60
N VAL A 160 -27.84 2.83 1.62
CA VAL A 160 -26.95 2.33 0.58
C VAL A 160 -26.49 3.46 -0.32
N GLU A 161 -27.41 4.32 -0.78
CA GLU A 161 -27.12 5.52 -1.55
C GLU A 161 -26.16 6.47 -0.81
N ALA A 162 -26.44 6.76 0.46
CA ALA A 162 -25.57 7.61 1.29
C ALA A 162 -24.18 6.99 1.47
N ALA A 163 -24.10 5.68 1.67
CA ALA A 163 -22.82 4.97 1.78
C ALA A 163 -22.02 5.02 0.48
N LEU A 164 -22.65 4.79 -0.67
CA LEU A 164 -22.02 4.88 -1.99
C LEU A 164 -21.52 6.29 -2.28
N LEU A 165 -22.31 7.31 -1.93
CA LEU A 165 -21.97 8.71 -2.11
C LEU A 165 -20.75 9.09 -1.24
N ILE A 166 -20.78 8.77 0.06
CA ILE A 166 -19.67 9.03 1.00
C ILE A 166 -18.40 8.33 0.52
N LEU A 167 -18.49 7.05 0.17
CA LEU A 167 -17.35 6.25 -0.28
C LEU A 167 -16.78 6.80 -1.60
N GLY A 168 -17.65 7.16 -2.55
CA GLY A 168 -17.27 7.81 -3.80
C GLY A 168 -16.48 9.10 -3.56
N ILE A 169 -16.99 10.01 -2.71
CA ILE A 169 -16.31 11.27 -2.35
C ILE A 169 -14.95 11.00 -1.69
N MET A 170 -14.88 10.04 -0.77
CA MET A 170 -13.61 9.69 -0.09
C MET A 170 -12.56 9.18 -1.08
N VAL A 171 -12.97 8.32 -2.03
CA VAL A 171 -12.11 7.78 -3.08
C VAL A 171 -11.62 8.91 -4.00
N ILE A 172 -12.52 9.80 -4.44
CA ILE A 172 -12.17 10.98 -5.25
C ILE A 172 -11.18 11.87 -4.49
N LYS A 173 -11.46 12.24 -3.24
CA LYS A 173 -10.56 13.06 -2.40
C LYS A 173 -9.17 12.45 -2.28
N LYS A 174 -9.08 11.13 -2.12
CA LYS A 174 -7.80 10.41 -2.05
C LYS A 174 -7.06 10.42 -3.40
N ALA A 175 -7.77 10.18 -4.49
CA ALA A 175 -7.22 10.21 -5.84
C ALA A 175 -6.70 11.61 -6.21
N VAL A 176 -7.51 12.65 -6.00
CA VAL A 176 -7.16 14.05 -6.29
C VAL A 176 -5.97 14.49 -5.47
N ARG A 177 -5.89 14.16 -4.17
CA ARG A 177 -4.71 14.48 -3.34
C ARG A 177 -3.42 13.88 -3.91
N HIS A 178 -3.49 12.65 -4.41
CA HIS A 178 -2.33 11.97 -5.00
C HIS A 178 -1.98 12.47 -6.42
N LEU A 179 -2.97 12.98 -7.17
CA LEU A 179 -2.74 13.60 -8.48
C LEU A 179 -2.19 15.02 -8.34
N LYS A 180 -2.65 15.78 -7.33
CA LYS A 180 -2.19 17.14 -7.02
C LYS A 180 -0.89 17.21 -6.25
N SER A 181 -0.51 16.15 -5.53
CA SER A 181 0.78 16.13 -4.82
C SER A 181 1.90 16.31 -5.83
N LYS A 182 2.56 17.48 -5.79
CA LYS A 182 3.76 17.70 -6.58
C LYS A 182 4.78 16.63 -6.18
N PRO A 183 5.45 16.00 -7.17
CA PRO A 183 6.53 15.10 -6.86
C PRO A 183 7.60 15.89 -6.11
N ASN A 184 8.11 15.36 -4.99
CA ASN A 184 9.29 15.93 -4.33
C ASN A 184 10.58 15.58 -5.11
N SER A 185 10.47 15.61 -6.44
CA SER A 185 11.52 15.32 -7.41
C SER A 185 11.50 16.42 -8.45
N GLU A 186 11.65 17.66 -7.99
CA GLU A 186 12.49 18.56 -8.74
C GLU A 186 13.85 17.85 -8.78
N PHE A 187 14.33 17.52 -9.98
CA PHE A 187 15.73 17.16 -10.16
C PHE A 187 16.49 18.44 -9.88
N ALA A 188 16.75 18.70 -8.59
CA ALA A 188 17.69 19.72 -8.21
C ALA A 188 19.04 19.15 -8.63
N GLU A 189 19.69 19.85 -9.56
CA GLU A 189 21.05 19.51 -9.93
C GLU A 189 21.92 19.51 -8.66
N PRO A 190 22.99 18.69 -8.59
CA PRO A 190 23.76 18.51 -7.35
C PRO A 190 24.19 19.82 -6.66
N TRP A 191 24.37 20.91 -7.42
CA TRP A 191 24.68 22.25 -6.92
C TRP A 191 23.47 23.04 -6.38
N GLN A 192 22.24 22.79 -6.84
CA GLN A 192 21.02 23.42 -6.31
C GLN A 192 20.64 22.87 -4.92
N MET A 193 21.08 21.65 -4.59
CA MET A 193 20.95 21.06 -3.25
C MET A 193 21.93 21.65 -2.21
N ALA A 194 22.98 22.35 -2.65
CA ALA A 194 23.97 22.95 -1.76
C ALA A 194 23.48 24.25 -1.08
N GLY A 195 22.39 24.84 -1.58
CA GLY A 195 21.85 26.12 -1.09
C GLY A 195 20.75 26.01 -0.04
N ALA A 196 20.22 24.81 0.26
CA ALA A 196 19.09 24.65 1.16
C ALA A 196 19.39 23.64 2.29
N SER A 197 20.28 24.07 3.18
CA SER A 197 20.40 23.72 4.62
C SER A 197 20.34 22.27 5.11
N ASN A 198 20.18 21.25 4.27
CA ASN A 198 19.92 19.86 4.71
C ASN A 198 20.64 18.77 3.91
N PHE A 199 21.58 19.09 3.02
CA PHE A 199 22.46 18.08 2.44
C PHE A 199 23.55 17.68 3.45
N ARG A 200 23.14 16.86 4.43
CA ARG A 200 24.08 16.15 5.30
C ARG A 200 24.63 14.95 4.55
N GLY A 201 25.85 15.07 4.03
CA GLY A 201 26.56 13.93 3.42
C GLY A 201 26.70 12.76 4.39
N SER A 202 26.96 11.55 3.89
CA SER A 202 27.16 10.34 4.73
C SER A 202 28.23 10.51 5.81
N LEU A 203 29.09 11.52 5.68
CA LEU A 203 30.11 11.93 6.65
C LEU A 203 29.56 12.78 7.80
N GLU A 204 28.58 13.66 7.55
CA GLU A 204 27.89 14.40 8.63
C GLU A 204 27.00 13.50 9.50
N LYS A 205 26.60 12.33 9.00
CA LYS A 205 25.90 11.32 9.80
C LYS A 205 26.78 10.62 10.83
N LYS A 206 28.11 10.57 10.62
CA LYS A 206 29.07 9.96 11.55
C LYS A 206 29.52 10.92 12.67
N GLY A 207 29.38 12.23 12.48
CA GLY A 207 29.76 13.26 13.45
C GLY A 207 28.85 13.40 14.68
N LYS A 208 27.81 12.55 14.84
CA LYS A 208 27.07 12.44 16.10
C LYS A 208 27.73 11.44 17.05
N SER A 209 29.03 11.62 17.32
CA SER A 209 29.54 11.24 18.63
C SER A 209 29.28 12.45 19.53
N PRO A 210 28.62 12.29 20.70
CA PRO A 210 28.13 13.41 21.51
C PRO A 210 29.21 14.34 22.08
N ASP A 211 30.51 14.07 21.83
CA ASP A 211 31.62 14.69 22.53
C ASP A 211 32.51 15.64 21.69
N LYS A 212 32.21 15.88 20.40
CA LYS A 212 32.99 16.83 19.59
C LYS A 212 32.09 17.73 18.75
N GLY A 213 31.50 18.73 19.42
CA GLY A 213 30.81 19.86 18.80
C GLY A 213 31.76 20.89 18.20
N GLY A 214 32.71 20.46 17.36
CA GLY A 214 33.63 21.34 16.64
C GLY A 214 33.29 21.42 15.15
N VAL A 215 33.51 22.58 14.54
CA VAL A 215 33.49 22.74 13.08
C VAL A 215 34.46 21.74 12.44
N MET A 216 34.00 21.00 11.43
CA MET A 216 34.77 19.95 10.76
C MET A 216 36.07 20.54 10.21
N THR A 217 37.21 20.00 10.63
CA THR A 217 38.52 20.45 10.16
C THR A 217 38.82 19.85 8.79
N VAL A 218 39.72 20.48 8.02
CA VAL A 218 40.14 19.95 6.71
C VAL A 218 40.82 18.58 6.85
N GLY A 219 41.41 18.29 8.03
CA GLY A 219 41.98 16.97 8.36
C GLY A 219 40.92 15.87 8.43
N ASP A 220 39.77 16.11 9.08
CA ASP A 220 38.69 15.13 9.17
C ASP A 220 38.11 14.78 7.79
N LEU A 221 38.04 15.77 6.90
CA LEU A 221 37.59 15.63 5.52
C LEU A 221 38.54 14.79 4.66
N ARG A 222 39.86 14.96 4.86
CA ARG A 222 40.91 14.23 4.15
C ARG A 222 41.00 12.77 4.60
N SER A 223 40.91 12.54 5.92
CA SER A 223 40.86 11.20 6.52
C SER A 223 39.63 10.41 6.07
N ALA A 224 38.48 11.07 6.01
CA ALA A 224 37.22 10.49 5.52
C ALA A 224 37.28 9.99 4.06
N LEU A 225 38.06 10.67 3.21
CA LEU A 225 38.30 10.30 1.83
C LEU A 225 39.45 9.28 1.67
N SER A 226 40.02 8.80 2.78
CA SER A 226 41.17 7.87 2.82
C SER A 226 42.38 8.38 2.02
N LEU A 227 42.50 9.70 1.86
CA LEU A 227 43.60 10.33 1.14
C LEU A 227 44.92 10.24 1.93
N ASP A 228 44.84 10.05 3.25
CA ASP A 228 45.99 9.83 4.13
C ASP A 228 46.71 8.50 3.83
N GLN A 229 46.06 7.54 3.15
CA GLN A 229 46.68 6.29 2.69
C GLN A 229 47.71 6.53 1.56
N TYR A 230 47.60 7.65 0.85
CA TYR A 230 48.40 7.95 -0.33
C TYR A 230 49.45 9.04 -0.09
N GLU A 231 49.70 9.43 1.17
CA GLU A 231 50.85 10.28 1.48
C GLU A 231 52.11 9.43 1.68
N ASP A 232 53.12 9.74 0.88
CA ASP A 232 54.44 9.12 0.97
C ASP A 232 55.15 9.54 2.25
N ILE A 233 55.74 8.55 2.93
CA ILE A 233 56.55 8.69 4.17
C ILE A 233 57.70 9.69 4.00
N PHE A 234 58.06 10.01 2.76
CA PHE A 234 59.11 10.97 2.40
C PHE A 234 58.74 12.44 2.63
N GLN A 235 57.46 12.81 2.77
CA GLN A 235 57.07 14.20 3.11
C GLN A 235 57.00 14.46 4.62
N LEU A 236 56.89 13.41 5.44
CA LEU A 236 56.90 13.51 6.91
C LEU A 236 58.32 13.70 7.50
N GLY A 237 59.37 13.61 6.68
CA GLY A 237 60.76 13.49 7.14
C GLY A 237 61.74 14.59 6.74
N THR A 238 61.34 15.68 6.07
CA THR A 238 62.27 16.74 5.66
C THR A 238 61.96 18.08 6.34
N SER A 239 62.26 18.19 7.62
CA SER A 239 62.63 19.47 8.23
C SER A 239 63.84 19.27 9.16
N SER A 240 64.97 18.94 8.55
CA SER A 240 66.28 19.03 9.18
C SER A 240 67.02 20.20 8.51
N GLY A 241 67.09 21.35 9.19
CA GLY A 241 67.86 22.50 8.73
C GLY A 241 67.38 23.80 9.36
N ASP A 242 68.29 24.45 10.08
CA ASP A 242 68.06 25.57 10.98
C ASP A 242 67.58 26.86 10.29
N ASP A 243 66.72 27.54 11.03
CA ASP A 243 66.47 28.98 11.07
C ASP A 243 65.39 29.62 10.15
N ILE A 244 64.53 30.36 10.87
CA ILE A 244 63.69 31.50 10.51
C ILE A 244 62.26 31.31 9.93
N SER A 245 61.33 31.78 10.78
CA SER A 245 60.00 32.37 10.55
C SER A 245 58.79 31.43 10.43
N VAL A 246 58.00 31.50 11.50
CA VAL A 246 56.65 30.93 11.64
C VAL A 246 55.76 31.47 10.51
N GLY A 247 55.48 30.64 9.51
CA GLY A 247 54.80 31.08 8.29
C GLY A 247 53.54 30.31 7.92
N ARG A 248 53.17 29.24 8.63
CA ARG A 248 51.89 28.56 8.40
C ARG A 248 51.41 27.87 9.67
N THR A 249 50.21 28.24 10.10
CA THR A 249 49.45 27.52 11.12
C THR A 249 49.38 26.05 10.72
N CYS A 250 49.51 25.14 11.68
CA CYS A 250 49.40 23.71 11.38
C CYS A 250 48.06 23.44 10.69
N HIS A 251 48.13 22.97 9.44
CA HIS A 251 46.95 22.80 8.58
C HIS A 251 45.94 21.78 9.14
N TYR A 252 46.38 20.89 10.03
CA TYR A 252 45.55 19.87 10.66
C TYR A 252 44.65 20.44 11.76
N CYS A 253 45.18 21.34 12.60
CA CYS A 253 44.43 21.93 13.72
C CYS A 253 44.08 23.41 13.51
N ASN A 254 44.40 23.96 12.34
CA ASN A 254 44.09 25.32 11.92
C ASN A 254 44.44 26.37 12.99
N GLY A 255 45.57 26.20 13.68
CA GLY A 255 46.00 27.13 14.73
C GLY A 255 45.59 26.78 16.16
N GLN A 256 44.87 25.68 16.43
CA GLN A 256 44.38 25.35 17.79
C GLN A 256 45.31 24.46 18.62
N GLY A 257 46.42 23.98 18.05
CA GLY A 257 47.28 22.96 18.66
C GLY A 257 46.63 21.57 18.66
N CYS A 258 47.34 20.54 18.18
CA CYS A 258 46.90 19.16 18.31
C CYS A 258 48.09 18.21 18.48
N THR A 259 47.82 17.00 18.94
CA THR A 259 48.84 15.96 19.16
C THR A 259 49.55 15.53 17.88
N GLN A 260 48.95 15.77 16.71
CA GLN A 260 49.59 15.46 15.42
C GLN A 260 50.62 16.49 14.97
N CYS A 261 50.64 17.68 15.56
CA CYS A 261 51.67 18.69 15.31
C CYS A 261 52.46 19.05 16.58
N ASP A 262 52.39 18.18 17.59
CA ASP A 262 53.10 18.33 18.86
C ASP A 262 52.82 19.70 19.53
N PHE A 263 51.61 20.24 19.33
CA PHE A 263 51.16 21.57 19.76
C PHE A 263 51.94 22.77 19.20
N LYS A 264 52.85 22.60 18.23
CA LYS A 264 53.75 23.65 17.72
C LYS A 264 53.11 24.65 16.75
N GLY A 265 51.78 24.76 16.74
CA GLY A 265 51.03 25.62 15.83
C GLY A 265 49.78 26.19 16.47
N GLU A 266 49.82 26.48 17.77
CA GLU A 266 48.75 27.17 18.50
C GLU A 266 48.84 28.69 18.33
N PHE A 267 47.69 29.37 18.28
CA PHE A 267 47.61 30.82 18.36
C PHE A 267 48.03 31.29 19.76
N MET A 268 49.11 32.08 19.84
CA MET A 268 49.32 33.04 20.93
C MET A 268 48.61 34.35 20.60
#